data_AF-A0A2T6CPD5-F1
#
_entry.id   AF-A0A2T6CPD5-F1
#
_cell.length_a   1.000
_cell.length_b   1.000
_cell.length_c   1.000
_cell.angle_alpha   90.00
_cell.angle_beta   90.00
_cell.angle_gamma   90.00
#
_symmetry.space_group_name_H-M   'P 1'
#
loop_
_entity.id
_entity.type
_entity.pdbx_description
1 polymer ?
#
loop_
_entity_poly.entity_id
_entity_poly.type
_entity_poly.pdbx_seq_one_letter_code
_entity_poly.pdbx_strand_id
1 'polypeptide(L)'
;MNLDSSTVVEFVRGYVSRYGTLNKFEIDRDNKSLIIDVTLNGEDNDIHVHIKKYEVVETNGKLSILIHDVETSREWVNKLAENKKFHRPIPVPEKYAQTVRNLL
;
A
#
# COMPACT_ATOMS: atom_id res chain seq x y z
N MET A 1 -4.82 10.60 18.40
CA MET A 1 -5.41 9.29 18.78
C MET A 1 -4.98 8.29 17.70
N ASN A 2 -3.84 7.63 17.90
CA ASN A 2 -3.18 6.80 16.90
C ASN A 2 -3.77 5.38 16.93
N LEU A 3 -4.70 5.09 16.02
CA LEU A 3 -5.32 3.77 15.93
C LEU A 3 -4.35 2.77 15.25
N ASP A 4 -4.04 1.66 15.93
CA ASP A 4 -3.61 0.37 15.35
C ASP A 4 -2.36 0.34 14.46
N SER A 5 -1.34 1.12 14.81
CA SER A 5 -0.17 1.34 13.93
C SER A 5 0.79 0.14 13.79
N SER A 6 0.80 -0.88 14.67
CA SER A 6 1.79 -1.97 14.56
C SER A 6 1.44 -2.98 13.45
N THR A 7 0.22 -3.51 13.42
CA THR A 7 -0.12 -4.65 12.55
C THR A 7 -0.27 -4.30 11.07
N VAL A 8 -0.85 -3.13 10.74
CA VAL A 8 -0.91 -2.67 9.34
C VAL A 8 0.49 -2.34 8.82
N VAL A 9 1.29 -1.66 9.63
CA VAL A 9 2.69 -1.37 9.29
C VAL A 9 3.49 -2.67 9.14
N GLU A 10 3.27 -3.67 9.99
CA GLU A 10 3.90 -4.99 9.86
C GLU A 10 3.49 -5.70 8.57
N PHE A 11 2.21 -5.64 8.18
CA PHE A 11 1.75 -6.18 6.90
C PHE A 11 2.47 -5.49 5.74
N VAL A 12 2.48 -4.15 5.71
CA VAL A 12 3.13 -3.37 4.65
C VAL A 12 4.63 -3.62 4.63
N ARG A 13 5.28 -3.63 5.79
CA ARG A 13 6.70 -3.94 5.94
C ARG A 13 7.02 -5.35 5.41
N GLY A 14 6.22 -6.36 5.75
CA GLY A 14 6.37 -7.72 5.24
C GLY A 14 6.09 -7.84 3.73
N TYR A 15 5.22 -7.00 3.18
CA TYR A 15 4.95 -6.96 1.75
C TYR A 15 6.11 -6.29 0.97
N VAL A 16 6.66 -5.21 1.53
CA VAL A 16 7.74 -4.40 0.93
C VAL A 16 9.11 -5.05 1.08
N SER A 17 9.37 -5.82 2.14
CA SER A 17 10.70 -6.33 2.49
C SER A 17 11.38 -7.16 1.40
N ARG A 18 10.61 -7.74 0.47
CA ARG A 18 11.14 -8.47 -0.69
C ARG A 18 11.72 -7.56 -1.79
N TYR A 19 11.42 -6.26 -1.75
CA TYR A 19 11.85 -5.27 -2.73
C TYR A 19 12.81 -4.23 -2.14
N GLY A 20 12.76 -4.00 -0.83
CA GLY A 20 13.55 -2.97 -0.18
C GLY A 20 13.17 -2.74 1.27
N THR A 21 13.59 -1.59 1.80
CA THR A 21 13.33 -1.17 3.18
C THR A 21 12.21 -0.15 3.24
N LEU A 22 11.20 -0.41 4.08
CA LEU A 22 10.14 0.54 4.38
C LEU A 22 10.64 1.60 5.37
N ASN A 23 10.73 2.84 4.91
CA ASN A 23 11.19 3.99 5.70
C ASN A 23 10.01 4.73 6.32
N LYS A 24 8.91 4.89 5.57
CA LYS A 24 7.72 5.61 6.00
C LYS A 24 6.45 4.90 5.56
N PHE A 25 5.44 4.91 6.43
CA PHE A 25 4.08 4.52 6.10
C PHE A 25 3.11 5.43 6.85
N GLU A 26 2.23 6.11 6.12
CA GLU A 26 1.13 6.89 6.68
C GLU A 26 -0.17 6.50 5.96
N ILE A 27 -1.27 6.51 6.73
CA ILE A 27 -2.60 6.18 6.25
C ILE A 27 -3.57 7.29 6.63
N ASP A 28 -4.30 7.77 5.64
CA ASP A 28 -5.43 8.66 5.81
C ASP A 28 -6.71 7.88 5.48
N ARG A 29 -7.44 7.49 6.54
CA ARG A 29 -8.65 6.67 6.41
C ARG A 29 -9.86 7.47 5.92
N ASP A 30 -9.85 8.79 6.11
CA ASP A 30 -10.94 9.67 5.72
C ASP A 30 -10.88 9.92 4.21
N ASN A 31 -9.67 10.15 3.69
CA ASN A 31 -9.42 10.33 2.26
C ASN A 31 -9.15 9.01 1.51
N LYS A 32 -9.04 7.89 2.23
CA LYS A 32 -8.66 6.57 1.67
C LYS A 32 -7.37 6.67 0.85
N SER A 33 -6.36 7.32 1.41
CA SER A 33 -5.04 7.51 0.80
C SER A 33 -3.91 6.97 1.69
N LEU A 34 -2.77 6.67 1.08
CA LEU A 34 -1.59 6.12 1.74
C LEU A 34 -0.33 6.81 1.23
N ILE A 35 0.62 7.08 2.12
CA ILE A 35 1.96 7.53 1.78
C ILE A 35 2.95 6.43 2.20
N ILE A 36 3.85 6.08 1.29
CA ILE A 36 4.85 5.04 1.48
C ILE A 36 6.20 5.57 0.97
N ASP A 37 7.22 5.56 1.82
CA ASP A 37 8.60 5.80 1.39
C ASP A 37 9.40 4.51 1.51
N VAL A 38 10.04 4.13 0.41
CA VAL A 38 10.81 2.88 0.31
C VAL A 38 12.14 3.13 -0.37
N THR A 39 13.22 2.67 0.27
CA THR A 39 14.49 2.45 -0.43
C THR A 39 14.45 1.07 -1.08
N LEU A 40 14.39 1.00 -2.40
CA LEU A 40 14.46 -0.27 -3.12
C LEU A 40 15.89 -0.84 -3.13
N ASN A 41 16.01 -2.16 -3.17
CA ASN A 41 17.29 -2.84 -3.31
C ASN A 41 17.97 -2.42 -4.62
N GLY A 42 19.17 -1.87 -4.53
CA GLY A 42 19.94 -1.40 -5.69
C GLY A 42 19.66 0.06 -6.09
N GLU A 43 18.80 0.77 -5.36
CA GLU A 43 18.59 2.21 -5.53
C GLU A 43 19.28 3.00 -4.41
N ASP A 44 19.88 4.13 -4.75
CA ASP A 44 20.54 5.02 -3.77
C ASP A 44 19.57 5.99 -3.07
N ASN A 45 18.38 6.19 -3.65
CA ASN A 45 17.41 7.16 -3.17
C ASN A 45 16.05 6.52 -2.96
N ASP A 46 15.30 7.09 -2.02
CA ASP A 46 13.94 6.67 -1.73
C ASP A 46 13.01 6.90 -2.91
N ILE A 47 12.09 5.96 -3.08
CA ILE A 47 10.90 6.15 -3.89
C ILE A 47 9.77 6.54 -2.96
N HIS A 48 9.23 7.73 -3.19
CA HIS A 48 8.03 8.22 -2.53
C HIS A 48 6.84 7.75 -3.34
N VAL A 49 5.88 7.09 -2.70
CA VAL A 49 4.66 6.57 -3.32
C VAL A 49 3.47 7.15 -2.58
N HIS A 50 2.59 7.80 -3.31
CA HIS A 50 1.32 8.30 -2.85
C HIS A 50 0.20 7.53 -3.54
N ILE A 51 -0.46 6.64 -2.79
CA ILE A 51 -1.71 6.02 -3.23
C ILE A 51 -2.81 7.01 -2.90
N LYS A 52 -3.28 7.73 -3.92
CA LYS A 52 -4.29 8.78 -3.76
C LYS A 52 -5.66 8.22 -3.42
N LYS A 53 -5.94 6.99 -3.85
CA LYS A 53 -7.19 6.31 -3.59
C LYS A 53 -7.00 4.79 -3.55
N TYR A 54 -7.42 4.19 -2.45
CA TYR A 54 -7.57 2.74 -2.31
C TYR A 54 -9.00 2.36 -1.95
N GLU A 55 -9.32 1.09 -2.15
CA GLU A 55 -10.55 0.48 -1.70
C GLU A 55 -10.24 -0.88 -1.07
N VAL A 56 -10.89 -1.19 0.05
CA VAL A 56 -10.85 -2.52 0.66
C VAL A 56 -12.09 -3.27 0.21
N VAL A 57 -11.91 -4.38 -0.50
CA VAL A 57 -13.00 -5.22 -1.01
C VAL A 57 -13.01 -6.57 -0.34
N GLU A 58 -14.20 -7.10 -0.07
CA GLU A 58 -14.39 -8.46 0.43
C GLU A 58 -15.07 -9.32 -0.63
N THR A 59 -14.48 -10.48 -0.95
CA THR A 59 -15.08 -11.44 -1.89
C THR A 59 -14.88 -12.86 -1.37
N ASN A 60 -15.96 -13.62 -1.22
CA ASN A 60 -15.94 -14.97 -0.65
C ASN A 60 -15.22 -15.07 0.71
N GLY A 61 -15.43 -14.06 1.58
CA GLY A 61 -14.80 -13.99 2.91
C GLY A 61 -13.31 -13.60 2.91
N LYS A 62 -12.74 -13.25 1.73
CA LYS A 62 -11.35 -12.82 1.59
C LYS A 62 -11.27 -11.33 1.31
N LEU A 63 -10.45 -10.63 2.09
CA LEU A 63 -10.19 -9.20 1.90
C LEU A 63 -9.08 -8.99 0.87
N SER A 64 -9.24 -7.94 0.06
CA SER A 64 -8.21 -7.46 -0.85
C SER A 64 -8.19 -5.94 -0.89
N ILE A 65 -7.03 -5.37 -1.22
CA ILE A 65 -6.88 -3.93 -1.43
C ILE A 65 -6.81 -3.68 -2.94
N LEU A 66 -7.70 -2.82 -3.43
CA LEU A 66 -7.67 -2.27 -4.78
C LEU A 66 -7.00 -0.89 -4.73
N ILE A 67 -6.04 -0.68 -5.63
CA ILE A 67 -5.38 0.62 -5.81
C ILE A 67 -5.99 1.25 -7.06
N HIS A 68 -6.62 2.41 -6.89
CA HIS A 68 -7.29 3.11 -7.98
C HIS A 68 -6.40 4.16 -8.63
N ASP A 69 -5.59 4.84 -7.82
CA ASP A 69 -4.71 5.91 -8.28
C ASP A 69 -3.41 5.92 -7.46
N VAL A 70 -2.29 5.99 -8.15
CA VAL A 70 -0.95 5.97 -7.57
C VAL A 70 -0.07 6.99 -8.28
N GLU A 71 0.65 7.76 -7.48
CA GLU A 71 1.69 8.68 -7.91
C GLU A 71 2.98 8.33 -7.20
N THR A 72 4.11 8.46 -7.89
CA THR A 72 5.44 8.19 -7.35
C THR A 72 6.41 9.29 -7.70
N SER A 73 7.53 9.39 -6.96
CA SER A 73 8.64 10.30 -7.28
C SER A 73 9.41 9.92 -8.55
N ARG A 74 9.18 8.74 -9.14
CA ARG A 74 9.87 8.27 -10.34
C ARG A 74 8.94 8.31 -11.55
N GLU A 75 9.22 9.18 -12.51
CA GLU A 75 8.38 9.38 -13.69
C GLU A 75 8.09 8.09 -14.47
N TRP A 76 9.09 7.23 -14.65
CA TRP A 76 8.93 5.97 -15.38
C TRP A 76 7.99 4.98 -14.66
N VAL A 77 7.93 5.02 -13.32
CA VAL A 77 7.02 4.19 -12.53
C VAL A 77 5.59 4.66 -12.69
N ASN A 78 5.36 5.98 -12.72
CA ASN A 78 4.04 6.56 -12.99
C ASN A 78 3.53 6.11 -14.36
N LYS A 79 4.36 6.23 -15.41
CA LYS A 79 4.02 5.76 -16.76
C LYS A 79 3.73 4.26 -16.80
N LEU A 80 4.50 3.46 -16.05
CA LEU A 80 4.26 2.02 -15.95
C LEU A 80 2.91 1.72 -15.29
N ALA A 81 2.57 2.47 -14.23
CA ALA A 81 1.33 2.30 -13.49
C ALA A 81 0.09 2.62 -14.32
N GLU A 82 0.13 3.74 -15.05
CA GLU A 82 -0.91 4.15 -15.98
C GLU A 82 -1.14 3.09 -17.07
N ASN A 83 -0.05 2.57 -17.65
CA ASN A 83 -0.10 1.58 -18.71
C ASN A 83 -0.62 0.22 -18.25
N LYS A 84 -0.29 -0.18 -17.01
CA LYS A 84 -0.64 -1.50 -16.49
C LYS A 84 -2.02 -1.58 -15.87
N LYS A 85 -2.70 -0.44 -15.64
CA LYS A 85 -4.05 -0.37 -15.04
C LYS A 85 -4.13 -1.37 -13.87
N PHE A 86 -3.51 -1.04 -12.74
CA PHE A 86 -3.37 -1.93 -11.56
C PHE A 86 -4.71 -2.30 -10.89
N HIS A 87 -5.60 -2.99 -11.59
CA HIS A 87 -6.89 -3.44 -11.08
C HIS A 87 -6.81 -4.80 -10.39
N ARG A 88 -5.60 -5.37 -10.24
CA ARG A 88 -5.46 -6.66 -9.58
C ARG A 88 -5.59 -6.44 -8.07
N PRO A 89 -6.60 -7.02 -7.41
CA PRO A 89 -6.71 -6.93 -5.97
C PRO A 89 -5.47 -7.52 -5.30
N ILE A 90 -4.89 -6.78 -4.36
CA ILE A 90 -3.79 -7.25 -3.53
C ILE A 90 -4.42 -8.04 -2.37
N PRO A 91 -4.28 -9.36 -2.33
CA PRO A 91 -4.92 -10.17 -1.30
C PRO A 91 -4.31 -9.85 0.07
N VAL A 92 -5.19 -9.66 1.05
CA VAL A 92 -4.80 -9.47 2.45
C VAL A 92 -4.72 -10.85 3.11
N PRO A 93 -3.56 -11.27 3.64
CA PRO A 93 -3.45 -12.51 4.40
C PRO A 93 -4.43 -12.51 5.58
N GLU A 94 -5.05 -13.67 5.87
CA GLU A 94 -6.09 -13.79 6.91
C GLU A 94 -5.66 -13.24 8.28
N LYS A 95 -4.40 -13.45 8.66
CA LYS A 95 -3.83 -12.90 9.91
C LYS A 95 -3.91 -11.36 10.03
N TYR A 96 -4.11 -10.65 8.93
CA TYR A 96 -4.25 -9.19 8.88
C TYR A 96 -5.66 -8.73 8.51
N ALA A 97 -6.59 -9.66 8.25
CA ALA A 97 -7.92 -9.34 7.71
C ALA A 97 -8.72 -8.43 8.65
N GLN A 98 -8.77 -8.75 9.94
CA GLN A 98 -9.54 -7.95 10.90
C GLN A 98 -9.00 -6.51 11.01
N THR A 99 -7.69 -6.33 10.98
CA THR A 99 -7.05 -5.01 11.04
C THR A 99 -7.33 -4.21 9.77
N VAL A 100 -7.23 -4.82 8.60
CA VAL A 100 -7.53 -4.13 7.33
C VAL A 100 -9.02 -3.79 7.22
N ARG A 101 -9.90 -4.62 7.79
CA ARG A 101 -11.35 -4.32 7.85
C ARG A 101 -11.62 -3.03 8.65
N ASN A 102 -10.82 -2.70 9.66
CA ASN A 102 -10.92 -1.44 10.41
C ASN A 102 -10.43 -0.20 9.63
N LEU A 103 -9.93 -0.38 8.39
CA LEU A 103 -9.56 0.70 7.47
C LEU A 103 -10.70 1.09 6.52
N LEU A 104 -11.81 0.32 6.52
CA LEU A 104 -13.10 0.70 5.92
C LEU A 104 -13.69 1.90 6.68
#